data_AF-A0A7S1YYS5-F1
#
_entry.id   AF-A0A7S1YYS5-F1
#
_cell.length_a   1.000
_cell.length_b   1.000
_cell.length_c   1.000
_cell.angle_alpha   90.00
_cell.angle_beta   90.00
_cell.angle_gamma   90.00
#
_symmetry.space_group_name_H-M   'P 1'
#
loop_
_entity.id
_entity.type
_entity.pdbx_description
1 polymer ?
#
loop_
_entity_poly.entity_id
_entity_poly.type
_entity_poly.pdbx_seq_one_letter_code
_entity_poly.pdbx_strand_id
1 'polypeptide(L)'
;QMWVEGTLQIVPKLAPKIMLNEEGENITLSDNLPMFTKWADLYKGDDPFRYTPVIHNYAATNLIPRHLGPEYIIHGAKLYSPWDPTKISITLVVSEWFFDRSHHLLSTLDSKDHPYSEVVVMLPPSVEARDDYDQLSVVPIRPQHRSGPDHMDLCEAEIHTDYFMITNAYHHVATHVDLMFTPGTFKPVVPFTPATYPFCFKFPYCKETVALAQRFNPGHDKVVLDFDMLYHTETRNKFCAEWKERNGEEGEDLYQHQQHRLLARGGKIIGPEGPT
;
A
#
# COMPACT_ATOMS: atom_id res chain seq x y z
N GLN A 1 -3.34 -18.52 13.01
CA GLN A 1 -3.23 -18.83 14.44
C GLN A 1 -2.66 -20.22 14.60
N MET A 2 -1.39 -20.33 14.93
CA MET A 2 -0.67 -21.57 15.17
C MET A 2 0.34 -21.18 16.26
N TRP A 3 0.34 -21.88 17.39
CA TRP A 3 1.07 -21.56 18.64
C TRP A 3 0.40 -20.53 19.57
N VAL A 4 -0.37 -21.04 20.52
CA VAL A 4 -0.47 -20.51 21.89
C VAL A 4 0.00 -21.67 22.77
N GLU A 5 1.29 -21.68 23.10
CA GLU A 5 1.84 -22.63 24.07
C GLU A 5 1.81 -22.02 25.46
N GLY A 6 1.33 -22.80 26.44
CA GLY A 6 1.78 -22.64 27.82
C GLY A 6 0.80 -22.11 28.87
N THR A 7 -0.38 -21.58 28.55
CA THR A 7 -1.27 -21.04 29.60
C THR A 7 -2.22 -22.05 30.23
N LEU A 8 -2.43 -23.24 29.64
CA LEU A 8 -3.44 -24.18 30.15
C LEU A 8 -2.98 -25.64 30.35
N GLN A 9 -1.70 -26.00 30.10
CA GLN A 9 -1.21 -27.39 30.17
C GLN A 9 -2.02 -28.44 29.35
N ILE A 10 -2.89 -28.00 28.44
CA ILE A 10 -3.66 -28.90 27.57
C ILE A 10 -2.92 -29.01 26.24
N VAL A 11 -2.42 -30.21 25.93
CA VAL A 11 -1.87 -30.52 24.60
C VAL A 11 -3.02 -30.53 23.59
N PRO A 12 -3.02 -29.63 22.58
CA PRO A 12 -4.06 -29.64 21.56
C PRO A 12 -3.93 -30.90 20.69
N LYS A 13 -5.02 -31.67 20.56
CA LYS A 13 -5.11 -32.75 19.56
C LYS A 13 -5.32 -32.12 18.19
N LEU A 14 -4.29 -32.18 17.34
CA LEU A 14 -4.39 -31.75 15.94
C LEU A 14 -5.29 -32.71 15.14
N ALA A 15 -6.10 -32.16 14.22
CA ALA A 15 -6.90 -32.97 13.33
C ALA A 15 -6.00 -33.72 12.33
N PRO A 16 -6.24 -35.03 12.07
CA PRO A 16 -5.32 -35.88 11.29
C PRO A 16 -5.09 -35.46 9.83
N LYS A 17 -5.80 -34.45 9.32
CA LYS A 17 -5.80 -34.05 7.90
C LYS A 17 -4.85 -32.90 7.54
N ILE A 18 -4.10 -32.33 8.50
CA ILE A 18 -3.47 -31.02 8.30
C ILE A 18 -1.99 -31.11 7.85
N MET A 19 -1.32 -32.25 8.02
CA MET A 19 0.11 -32.37 7.71
C MET A 19 0.41 -33.56 6.79
N LEU A 20 0.69 -33.24 5.53
CA LEU A 20 1.09 -34.19 4.48
C LEU A 20 2.59 -34.02 4.17
N ASN A 21 3.30 -35.09 3.83
CA ASN A 21 4.67 -35.01 3.28
C ASN A 21 4.65 -34.51 1.83
N GLU A 22 5.83 -34.40 1.22
CA GLU A 22 5.99 -33.96 -0.17
C GLU A 22 5.24 -34.88 -1.17
N GLU A 23 4.97 -36.12 -0.76
CA GLU A 23 4.21 -37.14 -1.50
C GLU A 23 2.70 -37.14 -1.21
N GLY A 24 2.20 -36.25 -0.34
CA GLY A 24 0.78 -36.14 -0.02
C GLY A 24 0.26 -37.16 1.00
N GLU A 25 1.13 -37.83 1.74
CA GLU A 25 0.81 -38.81 2.78
C GLU A 25 0.80 -38.17 4.17
N ASN A 26 -0.12 -38.62 5.04
CA ASN A 26 -0.21 -38.12 6.41
C ASN A 26 1.09 -38.35 7.20
N ILE A 27 1.71 -37.28 7.65
CA ILE A 27 2.85 -37.36 8.56
C ILE A 27 2.33 -37.50 9.98
N THR A 28 2.77 -38.55 10.67
CA THR A 28 2.57 -38.67 12.12
C THR A 28 3.77 -38.05 12.80
N LEU A 29 3.58 -36.94 13.51
CA LEU A 29 4.64 -36.39 14.36
C LEU A 29 4.90 -37.34 15.52
N SER A 30 6.17 -37.59 15.82
CA SER A 30 6.55 -38.32 17.03
C SER A 30 6.16 -37.53 18.28
N ASP A 31 5.57 -38.20 19.26
CA ASP A 31 5.34 -37.63 20.59
C ASP A 31 6.69 -37.44 21.28
N ASN A 32 7.24 -36.22 21.16
CA ASN A 32 8.53 -35.85 21.74
C ASN A 32 8.41 -35.35 23.18
N LEU A 33 7.20 -35.36 23.77
CA LEU A 33 6.99 -34.91 25.15
C LEU A 33 7.90 -35.64 26.15
N PRO A 34 8.09 -36.98 26.08
CA PRO A 34 8.99 -37.68 26.99
C PRO A 34 10.45 -37.22 26.87
N MET A 35 10.89 -36.87 25.66
CA MET A 35 12.25 -36.39 25.40
C MET A 35 12.44 -34.98 25.96
N PHE A 36 11.48 -34.08 25.75
CA PHE A 36 11.53 -32.72 26.30
C PHE A 36 11.45 -32.71 27.82
N THR A 37 10.58 -33.53 28.43
CA THR A 37 10.50 -33.66 29.90
C THR A 37 11.83 -34.14 30.47
N LYS A 38 12.42 -35.18 29.89
CA LYS A 38 13.74 -35.68 30.32
C LYS A 38 14.83 -34.62 30.21
N TRP A 39 14.81 -33.83 29.13
CA TRP A 39 15.77 -32.73 28.94
C TRP A 39 15.56 -31.61 29.96
N ALA A 40 14.30 -31.19 30.19
CA ALA A 40 13.96 -30.19 31.19
C ALA A 40 14.35 -30.62 32.61
N ASP A 41 14.14 -31.89 32.96
CA ASP A 41 14.53 -32.44 34.27
C ASP A 41 16.05 -32.50 34.44
N LEU A 42 16.78 -32.90 33.39
CA LEU A 42 18.26 -32.98 33.39
C LEU A 42 18.92 -31.64 33.69
N TYR A 43 18.38 -30.56 33.14
CA TYR A 43 18.96 -29.22 33.28
C TYR A 43 18.23 -28.35 34.30
N LYS A 44 17.26 -28.87 35.05
CA LYS A 44 16.43 -28.13 36.02
C LYS A 44 17.24 -27.28 37.02
N GLY A 45 18.46 -27.68 37.35
CA GLY A 45 19.37 -26.95 38.24
C GLY A 45 20.15 -25.80 37.58
N ASP A 46 20.22 -25.79 36.24
CA ASP A 46 21.06 -24.87 35.45
C ASP A 46 20.26 -23.74 34.79
N ASP A 47 18.94 -23.69 35.01
CA ASP A 47 18.00 -22.81 34.30
C ASP A 47 18.24 -22.78 32.77
N PRO A 48 18.00 -23.90 32.07
CA PRO A 48 18.36 -24.06 30.67
C PRO A 48 17.48 -23.22 29.74
N PHE A 49 16.40 -22.66 30.29
CA PHE A 49 15.43 -21.88 29.56
C PHE A 49 15.81 -20.41 29.68
N ARG A 50 16.21 -19.82 28.55
CA ARG A 50 16.36 -18.37 28.49
C ARG A 50 14.98 -17.73 28.32
N TYR A 51 14.42 -17.23 29.42
CA TYR A 51 13.14 -16.52 29.39
C TYR A 51 13.29 -15.21 28.63
N THR A 52 12.63 -15.11 27.49
CA THR A 52 12.56 -13.85 26.74
C THR A 52 11.41 -13.00 27.28
N PRO A 53 11.59 -11.68 27.44
CA PRO A 53 10.58 -10.83 28.07
C PRO A 53 9.25 -10.84 27.32
N VAL A 54 9.27 -11.00 26.00
CA VAL A 54 8.07 -11.01 25.16
C VAL A 54 8.28 -11.84 23.89
N ILE A 55 7.32 -12.72 23.61
CA ILE A 55 7.21 -13.51 22.38
C ILE A 55 5.99 -13.00 21.62
N HIS A 56 6.17 -12.56 20.39
CA HIS A 56 5.06 -12.13 19.53
C HIS A 56 4.98 -12.97 18.24
N ASN A 57 3.75 -13.27 17.84
CA ASN A 57 3.44 -14.00 16.61
C ASN A 57 3.05 -13.00 15.52
N TYR A 58 3.92 -12.84 14.53
CA TYR A 58 3.73 -11.96 13.37
C TYR A 58 3.45 -12.76 12.09
N ALA A 59 2.86 -13.95 12.22
CA ALA A 59 2.48 -14.76 11.07
C ALA A 59 1.60 -13.95 10.11
N ALA A 60 2.01 -13.89 8.84
CA ALA A 60 1.34 -13.13 7.78
C ALA A 60 1.38 -11.60 7.94
N THR A 61 2.34 -11.06 8.71
CA THR A 61 2.61 -9.63 8.78
C THR A 61 3.82 -9.26 7.91
N ASN A 62 3.68 -8.18 7.12
CA ASN A 62 4.80 -7.54 6.45
C ASN A 62 5.41 -6.53 7.43
N LEU A 63 6.72 -6.61 7.67
CA LEU A 63 7.43 -5.75 8.63
C LEU A 63 8.74 -5.24 8.03
N ILE A 64 9.20 -4.08 8.50
CA ILE A 64 10.58 -3.65 8.35
C ILE A 64 11.33 -3.81 9.68
N PRO A 65 12.65 -4.05 9.68
CA PRO A 65 13.40 -4.35 10.90
C PRO A 65 13.23 -3.36 12.05
N ARG A 66 13.06 -2.06 11.74
CA ARG A 66 12.92 -1.01 12.76
C ARG A 66 11.55 -0.98 13.45
N HIS A 67 10.54 -1.67 12.91
CA HIS A 67 9.26 -1.87 13.60
C HIS A 67 9.36 -2.89 14.73
N LEU A 68 10.47 -3.62 14.80
CA LEU A 68 10.75 -4.57 15.85
C LEU A 68 11.38 -3.82 17.01
N GLY A 69 10.75 -3.88 18.18
CA GLY A 69 11.38 -3.49 19.43
C GLY A 69 12.38 -4.55 19.92
N PRO A 70 12.70 -4.58 21.22
CA PRO A 70 13.62 -5.56 21.80
C PRO A 70 13.09 -7.00 21.84
N GLU A 71 11.83 -7.22 21.41
CA GLU A 71 11.17 -8.52 21.30
C GLU A 71 11.76 -9.46 20.24
N TYR A 72 11.63 -10.76 20.49
CA TYR A 72 12.06 -11.81 19.56
C TYR A 72 10.88 -12.30 18.71
N ILE A 73 11.06 -12.36 17.39
CA ILE A 73 10.09 -12.93 16.44
C ILE A 73 10.20 -14.46 16.50
N ILE A 74 9.10 -15.15 16.82
CA ILE A 74 9.08 -16.61 16.86
C ILE A 74 8.61 -17.25 15.55
N HIS A 75 7.82 -16.57 14.74
CA HIS A 75 7.26 -17.17 13.54
C HIS A 75 6.77 -16.15 12.47
N GLY A 76 7.17 -16.37 11.22
CA GLY A 76 6.38 -16.05 10.01
C GLY A 76 6.24 -14.59 9.57
N ALA A 77 6.97 -13.64 10.14
CA ALA A 77 7.04 -12.29 9.60
C ALA A 77 7.78 -12.28 8.27
N LYS A 78 7.24 -11.60 7.26
CA LYS A 78 7.99 -11.32 6.04
C LYS A 78 8.69 -9.97 6.20
N LEU A 79 10.02 -10.03 6.31
CA LEU A 79 10.85 -8.85 6.47
C LEU A 79 11.15 -8.20 5.12
N TYR A 80 10.97 -6.88 5.09
CA TYR A 80 11.26 -6.02 3.94
C TYR A 80 12.36 -5.02 4.29
N SER A 81 13.01 -4.50 3.26
CA SER A 81 13.92 -3.37 3.40
C SER A 81 13.12 -2.09 3.58
N PRO A 82 13.55 -1.18 4.48
CA PRO A 82 12.98 0.16 4.52
C PRO A 82 13.36 0.92 3.24
N TRP A 83 12.66 2.01 2.98
CA TRP A 83 13.08 3.00 2.00
C TRP A 83 14.51 3.51 2.27
N ASP A 84 15.22 3.82 1.18
CA ASP A 84 16.59 4.29 1.18
C ASP A 84 16.71 5.49 0.21
N PRO A 85 16.89 6.73 0.73
CA PRO A 85 16.96 7.93 -0.10
C PRO A 85 18.12 7.91 -1.10
N THR A 86 19.15 7.11 -0.85
CA THR A 86 20.31 7.00 -1.75
C THR A 86 20.03 6.15 -2.99
N LYS A 87 18.95 5.35 -2.96
CA LYS A 87 18.56 4.44 -4.04
C LYS A 87 17.34 4.93 -4.81
N ILE A 88 16.35 5.47 -4.11
CA ILE A 88 15.08 5.85 -4.70
C ILE A 88 14.65 7.21 -4.16
N SER A 89 14.51 8.16 -5.08
CA SER A 89 13.86 9.45 -4.83
C SER A 89 12.37 9.36 -5.17
N ILE A 90 11.52 9.99 -4.37
CA ILE A 90 10.07 9.90 -4.49
C ILE A 90 9.47 11.30 -4.52
N THR A 91 8.63 11.56 -5.51
CA THR A 91 7.81 12.79 -5.55
C THR A 91 6.49 12.56 -4.84
N LEU A 92 6.03 13.54 -4.05
CA LEU A 92 4.65 13.59 -3.60
C LEU A 92 3.83 14.50 -4.51
N VAL A 93 2.77 13.97 -5.12
CA VAL A 93 1.79 14.77 -5.86
C VAL A 93 0.61 15.05 -4.94
N VAL A 94 0.24 16.32 -4.79
CA VAL A 94 -0.89 16.76 -3.98
C VAL A 94 -1.95 17.39 -4.88
N SER A 95 -3.09 16.73 -5.01
CA SER A 95 -4.28 17.29 -5.65
C SER A 95 -4.91 18.35 -4.73
N GLU A 96 -4.76 19.62 -5.09
CA GLU A 96 -5.34 20.77 -4.37
C GLU A 96 -6.60 21.25 -5.07
N TRP A 97 -7.66 21.56 -4.31
CA TRP A 97 -8.91 22.06 -4.91
C TRP A 97 -9.08 23.55 -4.67
N PHE A 98 -8.90 24.03 -3.44
CA PHE A 98 -9.08 25.44 -3.07
C PHE A 98 -8.78 25.67 -1.58
N PHE A 99 -8.61 26.95 -1.20
CA PHE A 99 -8.47 27.42 0.18
C PHE A 99 -7.28 26.84 0.95
N ASP A 100 -6.15 26.58 0.26
CA ASP A 100 -4.90 26.14 0.90
C ASP A 100 -5.08 24.94 1.84
N ARG A 101 -5.96 24.00 1.49
CA ARG A 101 -6.26 22.85 2.36
C ARG A 101 -5.03 21.98 2.59
N SER A 102 -4.13 21.94 1.61
CA SER A 102 -2.85 21.25 1.71
C SER A 102 -1.86 21.89 2.68
N HIS A 103 -2.11 23.10 3.23
CA HIS A 103 -1.16 23.81 4.10
C HIS A 103 -0.66 22.92 5.25
N HIS A 104 -1.56 22.24 5.95
CA HIS A 104 -1.18 21.40 7.09
C HIS A 104 -0.32 20.19 6.67
N LEU A 105 -0.64 19.57 5.54
CA LEU A 105 0.15 18.49 4.96
C LEU A 105 1.55 19.00 4.63
N LEU A 106 1.63 20.08 3.84
CA LEU A 106 2.89 20.65 3.36
C LEU A 106 3.77 21.11 4.53
N SER A 107 3.20 21.80 5.52
CA SER A 107 3.94 22.33 6.67
C SER A 107 4.51 21.26 7.60
N THR A 108 4.04 20.02 7.48
CA THR A 108 4.43 18.90 8.35
C THR A 108 5.47 17.99 7.69
N LEU A 109 5.76 18.19 6.40
CA LEU A 109 6.75 17.39 5.69
C LEU A 109 8.17 17.66 6.21
N ASP A 110 8.87 16.56 6.47
CA ASP A 110 10.23 16.52 6.99
C ASP A 110 11.03 15.44 6.25
N SER A 111 12.22 15.82 5.74
CA SER A 111 13.12 14.95 4.97
C SER A 111 13.65 13.70 5.72
N LYS A 112 13.59 13.69 7.05
CA LYS A 112 14.04 12.55 7.88
C LYS A 112 12.93 11.53 8.12
N ASP A 113 11.69 12.00 8.18
CA ASP A 113 10.53 11.19 8.52
C ASP A 113 9.65 10.82 7.32
N HIS A 114 9.81 11.53 6.21
CA HIS A 114 9.03 11.34 5.00
C HIS A 114 9.92 11.03 3.80
N PRO A 115 9.49 10.15 2.88
CA PRO A 115 10.35 9.66 1.82
C PRO A 115 10.44 10.60 0.60
N TYR A 116 9.95 11.83 0.72
CA TYR A 116 9.74 12.72 -0.41
C TYR A 116 10.94 13.64 -0.66
N SER A 117 11.43 13.64 -1.90
CA SER A 117 12.50 14.54 -2.36
C SER A 117 11.97 15.84 -2.94
N GLU A 118 10.73 15.83 -3.44
CA GLU A 118 10.02 17.01 -3.94
C GLU A 118 8.50 16.81 -3.82
N VAL A 119 7.77 17.91 -3.85
CA VAL A 119 6.30 17.94 -3.85
C VAL A 119 5.81 18.72 -5.05
N VAL A 120 4.86 18.15 -5.79
CA VAL A 120 4.12 18.83 -6.86
C VAL A 120 2.70 19.09 -6.39
N VAL A 121 2.32 20.36 -6.30
CA VAL A 121 0.95 20.77 -5.92
C VAL A 121 0.15 21.04 -7.20
N MET A 122 -0.82 20.18 -7.49
CA MET A 122 -1.71 20.31 -8.65
C MET A 122 -2.82 21.32 -8.32
N LEU A 123 -2.76 22.50 -8.95
CA LEU A 123 -3.66 23.63 -8.69
C LEU A 123 -4.72 23.75 -9.79
N PRO A 124 -5.97 24.12 -9.46
CA PRO A 124 -6.94 24.50 -10.49
C PRO A 124 -6.43 25.70 -11.31
N PRO A 125 -6.83 25.82 -12.60
CA PRO A 125 -6.36 26.91 -13.46
C PRO A 125 -6.63 28.32 -12.93
N SER A 126 -7.67 28.48 -12.10
CA SER A 126 -8.10 29.76 -11.55
C SER A 126 -7.49 30.09 -10.18
N VAL A 127 -6.71 29.18 -9.59
CA VAL A 127 -6.10 29.37 -8.26
C VAL A 127 -4.66 29.84 -8.46
N GLU A 128 -4.32 30.98 -7.87
CA GLU A 128 -2.95 31.48 -7.86
C GLU A 128 -2.06 30.57 -7.00
N ALA A 129 -0.84 30.34 -7.47
CA ALA A 129 0.16 29.65 -6.68
C ALA A 129 0.59 30.53 -5.49
N ARG A 130 0.91 29.90 -4.37
CA ARG A 130 1.46 30.61 -3.21
C ARG A 130 2.89 31.08 -3.49
N ASP A 131 3.22 32.27 -3.00
CA ASP A 131 4.57 32.82 -3.06
C ASP A 131 5.50 32.27 -1.97
N ASP A 132 4.95 31.64 -0.92
CA ASP A 132 5.67 31.21 0.29
C ASP A 132 5.88 29.69 0.39
N TYR A 133 5.73 28.95 -0.70
CA TYR A 133 5.93 27.49 -0.71
C TYR A 133 7.30 27.06 -0.19
N ASP A 134 8.33 27.85 -0.45
CA ASP A 134 9.71 27.63 0.02
C ASP A 134 9.87 27.75 1.54
N GLN A 135 8.92 28.39 2.22
CA GLN A 135 8.93 28.59 3.68
C GLN A 135 8.06 27.56 4.41
N LEU A 136 7.22 26.81 3.71
CA LEU A 136 6.30 25.85 4.34
C LEU A 136 7.00 24.56 4.76
N SER A 137 7.97 24.07 3.98
CA SER A 137 8.63 22.79 4.25
C SER A 137 10.11 22.82 3.90
N VAL A 138 10.87 21.93 4.53
CA VAL A 138 12.24 21.59 4.13
C VAL A 138 12.28 20.80 2.82
N VAL A 139 11.17 20.16 2.43
CA VAL A 139 11.04 19.48 1.14
C VAL A 139 10.65 20.51 0.07
N PRO A 140 11.36 20.60 -1.06
CA PRO A 140 11.02 21.52 -2.14
C PRO A 140 9.58 21.32 -2.65
N ILE A 141 8.80 22.40 -2.71
CA ILE A 141 7.42 22.38 -3.21
C ILE A 141 7.35 23.21 -4.49
N ARG A 142 6.79 22.61 -5.55
CA ARG A 142 6.53 23.26 -6.83
C ARG A 142 5.04 23.23 -7.16
N PRO A 143 4.43 24.37 -7.50
CA PRO A 143 3.08 24.40 -8.04
C PRO A 143 3.04 23.98 -9.51
N GLN A 144 1.98 23.28 -9.90
CA GLN A 144 1.64 22.99 -11.29
C GLN A 144 0.15 23.23 -11.51
N HIS A 145 -0.20 24.10 -12.46
CA HIS A 145 -1.59 24.31 -12.84
C HIS A 145 -2.09 23.14 -13.71
N ARG A 146 -3.29 22.64 -13.41
CA ARG A 146 -3.96 21.60 -14.18
C ARG A 146 -4.27 22.08 -15.60
N SER A 147 -4.15 21.17 -16.57
CA SER A 147 -4.67 21.38 -17.91
C SER A 147 -6.07 20.79 -18.08
N GLY A 148 -6.41 19.77 -17.29
CA GLY A 148 -7.70 19.08 -17.32
C GLY A 148 -8.37 18.97 -15.94
N PRO A 149 -9.33 18.05 -15.80
CA PRO A 149 -10.03 17.80 -14.54
C PRO A 149 -9.13 17.11 -13.50
N ASP A 150 -9.47 17.27 -12.22
CA ASP A 150 -8.69 16.79 -11.06
C ASP A 150 -8.39 15.29 -11.05
N HIS A 151 -9.30 14.45 -11.52
CA HIS A 151 -9.07 13.01 -11.62
C HIS A 151 -7.97 12.63 -12.64
N MET A 152 -7.55 13.58 -13.49
CA MET A 152 -6.43 13.41 -14.41
C MET A 152 -5.09 13.81 -13.78
N ASP A 153 -5.05 14.27 -12.52
CA ASP A 153 -3.80 14.63 -11.82
C ASP A 153 -2.79 13.46 -11.85
N LEU A 154 -3.27 12.21 -11.75
CA LEU A 154 -2.42 11.01 -11.88
C LEU A 154 -1.66 10.97 -13.21
N CYS A 155 -2.23 11.47 -14.29
CA CYS A 155 -1.66 11.45 -15.64
C CYS A 155 -1.02 12.77 -16.06
N GLU A 156 -1.43 13.90 -15.48
CA GLU A 156 -0.93 15.23 -15.86
C GLU A 156 0.24 15.71 -15.01
N ALA A 157 0.40 15.19 -13.78
CA ALA A 157 1.48 15.62 -12.91
C ALA A 157 2.86 15.35 -13.58
N GLU A 158 3.67 16.40 -13.66
CA GLU A 158 5.02 16.35 -14.18
C GLU A 158 5.98 15.87 -13.08
N ILE A 159 6.52 14.67 -13.26
CA ILE A 159 7.33 13.98 -12.26
C ILE A 159 8.73 13.73 -12.83
N HIS A 160 9.75 14.14 -12.08
CA HIS A 160 11.15 13.97 -12.48
C HIS A 160 11.83 12.79 -11.79
N THR A 161 11.22 12.23 -10.73
CA THR A 161 11.71 11.04 -10.03
C THR A 161 11.20 9.74 -10.67
N ASP A 162 11.90 8.63 -10.41
CA ASP A 162 11.50 7.30 -10.89
C ASP A 162 10.18 6.82 -10.28
N TYR A 163 9.90 7.26 -9.05
CA TYR A 163 8.70 6.89 -8.32
C TYR A 163 7.98 8.12 -7.77
N PHE A 164 6.67 8.02 -7.61
CA PHE A 164 5.87 9.04 -6.95
C PHE A 164 4.67 8.44 -6.22
N MET A 165 4.15 9.19 -5.25
CA MET A 165 2.88 8.93 -4.59
C MET A 165 1.94 10.08 -4.92
N ILE A 166 0.64 9.82 -4.97
CA ILE A 166 -0.38 10.85 -5.11
C ILE A 166 -1.25 10.88 -3.87
N THR A 167 -1.63 12.08 -3.45
CA THR A 167 -2.60 12.31 -2.38
C THR A 167 -3.43 13.54 -2.72
N ASN A 168 -4.35 13.87 -1.83
CA ASN A 168 -5.16 15.06 -1.96
C ASN A 168 -5.02 15.98 -0.73
N ALA A 169 -5.46 17.22 -0.89
CA ALA A 169 -5.28 18.28 0.09
C ALA A 169 -5.99 18.05 1.45
N TYR A 170 -6.82 17.02 1.60
CA TYR A 170 -7.50 16.70 2.87
C TYR A 170 -6.69 15.80 3.80
N HIS A 171 -5.65 15.15 3.28
CA HIS A 171 -4.93 14.16 4.06
C HIS A 171 -3.96 14.82 5.03
N HIS A 172 -3.83 14.19 6.19
CA HIS A 172 -2.80 14.51 7.14
C HIS A 172 -1.68 13.49 6.95
N VAL A 173 -0.44 13.97 6.84
CA VAL A 173 0.71 13.09 6.78
C VAL A 173 0.99 12.52 8.17
N ALA A 174 1.23 11.21 8.24
CA ALA A 174 1.65 10.58 9.49
C ALA A 174 3.00 11.15 9.92
N THR A 175 3.28 11.18 11.23
CA THR A 175 4.56 11.68 11.77
C THR A 175 5.77 10.99 11.14
N HIS A 176 5.61 9.74 10.71
CA HIS A 176 6.62 9.00 9.98
C HIS A 176 5.94 8.13 8.90
N VAL A 177 6.51 8.08 7.70
CA VAL A 177 6.00 7.28 6.58
C VAL A 177 6.99 6.18 6.22
N ASP A 178 6.54 4.93 6.34
CA ASP A 178 7.31 3.75 5.97
C ASP A 178 6.87 3.17 4.65
N LEU A 179 7.84 3.00 3.76
CA LEU A 179 7.67 2.27 2.51
C LEU A 179 8.47 0.97 2.56
N MET A 180 7.82 -0.11 2.14
CA MET A 180 8.40 -1.45 2.14
C MET A 180 8.99 -1.78 0.78
N PHE A 181 10.20 -2.34 0.78
CA PHE A 181 10.91 -2.77 -0.42
C PHE A 181 11.36 -4.23 -0.30
N THR A 182 11.31 -4.95 -1.41
CA THR A 182 11.83 -6.33 -1.48
C THR A 182 13.35 -6.35 -1.22
N PRO A 183 13.84 -7.20 -0.30
CA PRO A 183 15.28 -7.32 -0.05
C PRO A 183 16.03 -7.76 -1.32
N GLY A 184 17.19 -7.15 -1.57
CA GLY A 184 18.06 -7.47 -2.72
C GLY A 184 17.66 -6.77 -4.02
N THR A 185 16.42 -6.95 -4.48
CA THR A 185 15.93 -6.34 -5.74
C THR A 185 15.41 -4.91 -5.56
N PHE A 186 15.11 -4.50 -4.33
CA PHE A 186 14.66 -3.16 -3.96
C PHE A 186 13.45 -2.66 -4.76
N LYS A 187 12.51 -3.56 -5.05
CA LYS A 187 11.22 -3.22 -5.67
C LYS A 187 10.18 -2.87 -4.61
N PRO A 188 9.35 -1.82 -4.82
CA PRO A 188 8.31 -1.44 -3.87
C PRO A 188 7.32 -2.58 -3.61
N VAL A 189 6.81 -2.62 -2.39
CA VAL A 189 5.80 -3.59 -1.94
C VAL A 189 4.54 -2.82 -1.64
N VAL A 190 3.55 -3.00 -2.51
CA VAL A 190 2.26 -2.32 -2.40
C VAL A 190 1.24 -3.31 -1.82
N PRO A 191 0.59 -2.98 -0.68
CA PRO A 191 -0.49 -3.80 -0.18
C PRO A 191 -1.68 -3.75 -1.14
N PHE A 192 -2.35 -4.87 -1.32
CA PHE A 192 -3.54 -4.94 -2.17
C PHE A 192 -4.63 -5.75 -1.50
N THR A 193 -5.85 -5.45 -1.90
CA THR A 193 -7.05 -6.21 -1.55
C THR A 193 -7.46 -7.07 -2.74
N PRO A 194 -7.75 -8.37 -2.57
CA PRO A 194 -8.22 -9.20 -3.67
C PRO A 194 -9.55 -8.70 -4.25
N ALA A 195 -9.64 -8.55 -5.57
CA ALA A 195 -10.86 -8.20 -6.28
C ALA A 195 -11.81 -9.41 -6.31
N THR A 196 -12.48 -9.65 -5.18
CA THR A 196 -13.43 -10.74 -4.97
C THR A 196 -14.74 -10.19 -4.43
N TYR A 197 -15.78 -11.03 -4.34
CA TYR A 197 -17.08 -10.58 -3.84
C TYR A 197 -17.06 -9.99 -2.41
N PRO A 198 -16.40 -10.61 -1.42
CA PRO A 198 -16.39 -10.08 -0.06
C PRO A 198 -15.71 -8.72 0.08
N PHE A 199 -14.70 -8.43 -0.76
CA PHE A 199 -13.85 -7.25 -0.59
C PHE A 199 -14.10 -6.15 -1.61
N CYS A 200 -14.51 -6.48 -2.84
CA CYS A 200 -14.67 -5.51 -3.93
C CYS A 200 -16.03 -5.65 -4.62
N PHE A 201 -16.40 -6.83 -5.14
CA PHE A 201 -17.54 -6.95 -6.07
C PHE A 201 -18.92 -6.78 -5.44
N LYS A 202 -19.02 -6.71 -4.11
CA LYS A 202 -20.24 -6.24 -3.43
C LYS A 202 -20.55 -4.78 -3.76
N PHE A 203 -19.53 -3.96 -4.05
CA PHE A 203 -19.67 -2.54 -4.39
C PHE A 203 -19.71 -2.37 -5.92
N PRO A 204 -20.79 -1.79 -6.49
CA PRO A 204 -20.92 -1.63 -7.93
C PRO A 204 -19.77 -0.87 -8.58
N TYR A 205 -19.26 0.18 -7.92
CA TYR A 205 -18.13 0.97 -8.40
C TYR A 205 -16.84 0.17 -8.47
N CYS A 206 -16.49 -0.58 -7.42
CA CYS A 206 -15.29 -1.42 -7.42
C CYS A 206 -15.37 -2.49 -8.53
N LYS A 207 -16.54 -3.11 -8.71
CA LYS A 207 -16.78 -4.06 -9.81
C LYS A 207 -16.59 -3.41 -11.18
N GLU A 208 -17.08 -2.19 -11.36
CA GLU A 208 -16.92 -1.42 -12.59
C GLU A 208 -15.45 -1.07 -12.86
N THR A 209 -14.73 -0.55 -11.86
CA THR A 209 -13.30 -0.22 -11.97
C THR A 209 -12.47 -1.45 -12.33
N VAL A 210 -12.73 -2.61 -11.70
CA VAL A 210 -12.03 -3.86 -12.04
C VAL A 210 -12.35 -4.29 -13.48
N ALA A 211 -13.61 -4.18 -13.91
CA ALA A 211 -13.99 -4.51 -15.29
C ALA A 211 -13.32 -3.57 -16.31
N LEU A 212 -13.11 -2.29 -15.98
CA LEU A 212 -12.36 -1.35 -16.79
C LEU A 212 -10.86 -1.71 -16.81
N ALA A 213 -10.26 -1.98 -15.65
CA ALA A 213 -8.86 -2.38 -15.54
C ALA A 213 -8.55 -3.67 -16.32
N GLN A 214 -9.49 -4.61 -16.36
CA GLN A 214 -9.38 -5.85 -17.13
C GLN A 214 -9.32 -5.64 -18.65
N ARG A 215 -9.69 -4.46 -19.16
CA ARG A 215 -9.48 -4.08 -20.59
C ARG A 215 -8.00 -3.83 -20.92
N PHE A 216 -7.19 -3.47 -19.93
CA PHE A 216 -5.75 -3.23 -20.06
C PHE A 216 -4.94 -4.45 -19.61
N ASN A 217 -5.38 -5.10 -18.53
CA ASN A 217 -4.71 -6.27 -17.96
C ASN A 217 -5.71 -7.42 -17.79
N PRO A 218 -5.88 -8.28 -18.81
CA PRO A 218 -6.75 -9.44 -18.73
C PRO A 218 -6.35 -10.34 -17.55
N GLY A 219 -7.29 -10.54 -16.62
CA GLY A 219 -7.04 -11.30 -15.38
C GLY A 219 -6.68 -10.46 -14.15
N HIS A 220 -6.74 -9.12 -14.25
CA HIS A 220 -6.59 -8.25 -13.08
C HIS A 220 -7.57 -8.61 -11.96
N ASP A 221 -7.01 -8.86 -10.76
CA ASP A 221 -7.69 -9.40 -9.59
C ASP A 221 -7.29 -8.68 -8.27
N LYS A 222 -6.73 -7.46 -8.35
CA LYS A 222 -6.18 -6.74 -7.18
C LYS A 222 -6.66 -5.29 -7.18
N VAL A 223 -7.11 -4.80 -6.04
CA VAL A 223 -7.41 -3.37 -5.86
C VAL A 223 -6.50 -2.79 -4.80
N VAL A 224 -6.08 -1.54 -5.01
CA VAL A 224 -5.14 -0.80 -4.15
C VAL A 224 -5.78 0.54 -3.84
N LEU A 225 -5.52 1.08 -2.65
CA LEU A 225 -5.84 2.46 -2.33
C LEU A 225 -4.79 3.35 -2.98
N ASP A 226 -5.24 4.28 -3.81
CA ASP A 226 -4.42 5.19 -4.61
C ASP A 226 -3.40 5.97 -3.77
N PHE A 227 -3.78 6.39 -2.56
CA PHE A 227 -2.92 7.15 -1.65
C PHE A 227 -1.80 6.32 -0.98
N ASP A 228 -1.94 4.99 -0.95
CA ASP A 228 -0.94 4.06 -0.39
C ASP A 228 -0.05 3.44 -1.48
N MET A 229 -0.24 3.85 -2.74
CA MET A 229 0.45 3.28 -3.88
C MET A 229 1.67 4.10 -4.26
N LEU A 230 2.81 3.41 -4.39
CA LEU A 230 3.99 3.96 -5.03
C LEU A 230 3.94 3.64 -6.54
N TYR A 231 3.79 4.67 -7.35
CA TYR A 231 3.73 4.58 -8.81
C TYR A 231 5.13 4.65 -9.40
N HIS A 232 5.41 3.81 -10.39
CA HIS A 232 6.61 3.93 -11.22
C HIS A 232 6.31 4.90 -12.37
N THR A 233 7.05 6.00 -12.45
CA THR A 233 6.77 7.13 -13.36
C THR A 233 6.71 6.69 -14.82
N GLU A 234 7.67 5.89 -15.29
CA GLU A 234 7.70 5.42 -16.67
C GLU A 234 6.49 4.53 -17.00
N THR A 235 6.12 3.64 -16.09
CA THR A 235 4.97 2.74 -16.27
C THR A 235 3.66 3.52 -16.25
N ARG A 236 3.53 4.50 -15.34
CA ARG A 236 2.39 5.41 -15.31
C ARG A 236 2.26 6.16 -16.61
N ASN A 237 3.34 6.74 -17.13
CA ASN A 237 3.29 7.54 -18.36
C ASN A 237 2.82 6.70 -19.55
N LYS A 238 3.32 5.45 -19.66
CA LYS A 238 2.86 4.49 -20.68
C LYS A 238 1.38 4.17 -20.53
N PHE A 239 0.94 3.87 -19.30
CA PHE A 239 -0.47 3.60 -19.02
C PHE A 239 -1.36 4.80 -19.39
N CYS A 240 -0.98 6.01 -18.98
CA CYS A 240 -1.77 7.22 -19.27
C CYS A 240 -1.83 7.52 -20.77
N ALA A 241 -0.75 7.31 -21.52
CA ALA A 241 -0.77 7.45 -22.97
C ALA A 241 -1.75 6.45 -23.63
N GLU A 242 -1.67 5.17 -23.25
CA GLU A 242 -2.58 4.13 -23.76
C GLU A 242 -4.03 4.37 -23.32
N TRP A 243 -4.23 4.86 -22.10
CA TRP A 243 -5.55 5.19 -21.57
C TRP A 243 -6.19 6.33 -22.36
N LYS A 244 -5.42 7.39 -22.64
CA LYS A 244 -5.89 8.54 -23.43
C LYS A 244 -6.19 8.16 -24.88
N GLU A 245 -5.32 7.36 -25.49
CA GLU A 245 -5.53 6.85 -26.86
C GLU A 245 -6.86 6.08 -26.98
N ARG A 246 -7.24 5.32 -25.95
CA ARG A 246 -8.44 4.48 -25.97
C ARG A 246 -9.71 5.18 -25.52
N ASN A 247 -9.61 6.13 -24.60
CA ASN A 247 -10.76 6.68 -23.90
C ASN A 247 -10.93 8.20 -24.11
N GLY A 248 -10.08 8.85 -24.90
CA GLY A 248 -10.06 10.31 -25.04
C GLY A 248 -9.14 10.98 -24.01
N GLU A 249 -8.93 12.29 -24.13
CA GLU A 249 -8.01 13.03 -23.26
C GLU A 249 -8.44 12.99 -21.79
N GLU A 250 -9.75 12.99 -21.53
CA GLU A 250 -10.36 13.05 -20.19
C GLU A 250 -11.35 11.90 -19.93
N GLY A 251 -11.42 10.91 -20.82
CA GLY A 251 -12.27 9.72 -20.66
C GLY A 251 -13.62 9.82 -21.37
N GLU A 252 -13.78 10.75 -22.32
CA GLU A 252 -14.96 10.98 -23.14
C GLU A 252 -15.52 9.70 -23.77
N ASP A 253 -14.64 8.78 -24.16
CA ASP A 253 -14.97 7.54 -24.85
C ASP A 253 -15.05 6.32 -23.91
N LEU A 254 -14.83 6.48 -22.61
CA LEU A 254 -14.78 5.38 -21.62
C LEU A 254 -16.03 4.48 -21.65
N TYR A 255 -17.19 5.09 -21.94
CA TYR A 255 -18.51 4.44 -22.02
C TYR A 255 -19.15 4.52 -23.41
N GLN A 256 -18.42 4.86 -24.47
CA GLN A 256 -18.97 5.08 -25.81
C GLN A 256 -19.80 3.88 -26.31
N HIS A 257 -19.41 2.66 -25.93
CA HIS A 257 -20.11 1.41 -26.30
C HIS A 257 -21.20 0.97 -25.30
N GLN A 258 -21.49 1.76 -24.26
CA GLN A 258 -22.49 1.47 -23.23
C GLN A 258 -23.61 2.54 -23.25
N GLN A 259 -24.30 2.66 -24.40
CA GLN A 259 -25.35 3.67 -24.65
C GLN A 259 -26.40 3.78 -23.52
N HIS A 260 -26.82 2.66 -22.93
CA HIS A 260 -27.78 2.68 -21.81
C HIS A 260 -27.23 3.37 -20.55
N ARG A 261 -25.92 3.31 -20.30
CA ARG A 261 -25.28 4.02 -19.17
C ARG A 261 -25.05 5.50 -19.47
N LEU A 262 -24.70 5.84 -20.70
CA LEU A 262 -24.64 7.24 -21.16
C LEU A 262 -26.01 7.92 -20.99
N LEU A 263 -27.09 7.22 -21.33
CA LEU A 263 -28.46 7.69 -21.13
C LEU A 263 -28.85 7.80 -19.65
N ALA A 264 -28.47 6.82 -18.82
CA ALA A 264 -28.74 6.84 -17.37
C ALA A 264 -27.95 7.94 -16.62
N ARG A 265 -26.80 8.35 -17.13
CA ARG A 265 -25.96 9.45 -16.58
C ARG A 265 -26.20 10.81 -17.27
N GLY A 266 -27.23 10.91 -18.13
CA GLY A 266 -27.62 12.17 -18.76
C GLY A 266 -26.57 12.76 -19.71
N GLY A 267 -25.73 11.93 -20.33
CA GLY A 267 -24.66 12.38 -21.23
C GLY A 267 -23.50 13.11 -20.54
N LYS A 268 -23.45 13.13 -19.20
CA LYS A 268 -22.32 13.64 -18.43
C LYS A 268 -21.49 12.47 -17.90
N ILE A 269 -20.18 12.50 -18.15
CA ILE A 269 -19.22 11.68 -17.39
C ILE A 269 -19.07 12.36 -16.04
N ILE A 270 -19.94 11.98 -15.10
CA ILE A 270 -19.84 12.42 -13.72
C ILE A 270 -18.92 11.40 -13.05
N GLY A 271 -17.66 11.78 -12.80
CA GLY A 271 -16.88 11.15 -11.74
C GLY A 271 -17.66 11.25 -10.43
N PRO A 272 -17.37 10.42 -9.40
CA PRO A 272 -18.12 10.49 -8.14
C PRO A 272 -18.23 11.96 -7.69
N GLU A 273 -19.41 12.37 -7.21
CA GLU A 273 -19.48 13.62 -6.44
C GLU A 273 -18.44 13.47 -5.34
N GLY A 274 -17.38 14.29 -5.41
CA GLY A 274 -16.36 14.31 -4.40
C GLY A 274 -17.02 14.51 -3.03
N PRO A 275 -16.37 14.07 -1.94
CA PRO A 275 -16.93 14.30 -0.62
C PRO A 275 -17.20 15.80 -0.45
N THR A 276 -18.48 16.16 -0.33
CA THR A 276 -18.94 17.48 0.12
C THR A 276 -18.55 17.72 1.56
#